data_AF-A0A933MWW0-F1
#
_entry.id   AF-A0A933MWW0-F1
#
_cell.length_a   1.000
_cell.length_b   1.000
_cell.length_c   1.000
_cell.angle_alpha   90.00
_cell.angle_beta   90.00
_cell.angle_gamma   90.00
#
_symmetry.space_group_name_H-M   'P 1'
#
loop_
_entity.id
_entity.type
_entity.pdbx_description
1 polymer ?
#
loop_
_entity_poly.entity_id
_entity_poly.type
_entity_poly.pdbx_seq_one_letter_code
_entity_poly.pdbx_strand_id
1 'polypeptide(L)'
;MPIDRLVMGLIVVVGVPAAMVAYVGIVEWIVARLPPRIGTRVRPWLWVGPALFLLIFYLIYPTINTGYLSLFNSTSTQFVGLDNYIAVFTNSDIFTALRNNLLWLVFLTGFTVTFGLLIAVLFDRVRYEAAAKAVVFIPMAISFVAAGVIWKLMYDYQPRIRPQTGTLDAIVTALGGLPVPWLIDRTTNNPALIWVGI
;
A
#
# COMPACT_ATOMS: atom_id res chain seq x y z
N MET A 1 -20.58 7.17 26.66
CA MET A 1 -21.83 7.14 25.88
C MET A 1 -21.44 7.08 24.40
N PRO A 2 -21.89 6.10 23.62
CA PRO A 2 -21.61 6.07 22.19
C PRO A 2 -22.36 7.23 21.53
N ILE A 3 -21.61 8.16 20.92
CA ILE A 3 -22.19 9.22 20.09
C ILE A 3 -22.91 8.52 18.94
N ASP A 4 -24.18 8.84 18.75
CA ASP A 4 -24.99 8.29 17.68
C ASP A 4 -24.43 8.74 16.32
N ARG A 5 -24.47 7.83 15.33
CA ARG A 5 -23.92 8.09 13.99
C ARG A 5 -24.55 9.33 13.32
N LEU A 6 -25.76 9.70 13.72
CA LEU A 6 -26.46 10.89 13.22
C LEU A 6 -25.86 12.18 13.79
N VAL A 7 -25.60 12.24 15.11
CA VAL A 7 -24.87 13.37 15.72
C VAL A 7 -23.44 13.45 15.18
N MET A 8 -22.75 12.32 14.99
CA MET A 8 -21.41 12.35 14.38
C MET A 8 -21.44 12.88 12.94
N GLY A 9 -22.43 12.46 12.15
CA GLY A 9 -22.66 12.97 10.80
C GLY A 9 -22.94 14.48 10.80
N LEU A 10 -23.81 14.96 11.71
CA LEU A 10 -24.13 16.38 11.86
C LEU A 10 -22.89 17.21 12.26
N ILE A 11 -22.09 16.70 13.21
CA ILE A 11 -20.84 17.34 13.65
C ILE A 11 -19.87 17.47 12.48
N VAL A 12 -19.72 16.45 11.64
CA VAL A 12 -18.82 16.54 10.48
C VAL A 12 -19.36 17.53 9.45
N VAL A 13 -20.65 17.44 9.11
CA VAL A 13 -21.29 18.27 8.08
C VAL A 13 -21.27 19.75 8.45
N VAL A 14 -21.44 20.10 9.72
CA VAL A 14 -21.46 21.50 10.17
C VAL A 14 -20.09 21.95 10.66
N GLY A 15 -19.37 21.08 11.36
CA GLY A 15 -18.09 21.40 12.00
C GLY A 15 -16.96 21.62 11.00
N VAL A 16 -16.88 20.82 9.93
CA VAL A 16 -15.83 21.00 8.92
C VAL A 16 -15.97 22.35 8.20
N PRO A 17 -17.15 22.75 7.67
CA PRO A 17 -17.33 24.08 7.08
C PRO A 17 -17.10 25.21 8.09
N ALA A 18 -17.59 25.07 9.33
CA ALA A 18 -17.40 26.08 10.36
C ALA A 18 -15.90 26.29 10.68
N ALA A 19 -15.14 25.20 10.80
CA ALA A 19 -13.69 25.25 11.00
C ALA A 19 -12.97 25.88 9.80
N MET A 20 -13.39 25.57 8.57
CA MET A 20 -12.85 26.21 7.37
C MET A 20 -13.12 27.72 7.37
N VAL A 21 -14.35 28.15 7.63
CA VAL A 21 -14.70 29.58 7.66
C VAL A 21 -13.94 30.31 8.77
N ALA A 22 -13.85 29.71 9.96
CA ALA A 22 -13.08 30.26 11.07
C ALA A 22 -11.60 30.41 10.69
N TYR A 23 -11.02 29.38 10.06
CA TYR A 23 -9.64 29.41 9.61
C TYR A 23 -9.40 30.47 8.53
N VAL A 24 -10.26 30.57 7.51
CA VAL A 24 -10.16 31.64 6.49
C VAL A 24 -10.26 33.01 7.14
N GLY A 25 -11.22 33.19 8.05
CA GLY A 25 -11.39 34.42 8.82
C GLY A 25 -10.13 34.78 9.61
N ILE A 26 -9.51 33.83 10.29
CA ILE A 26 -8.25 34.01 11.03
C ILE A 26 -7.12 34.37 10.07
N VAL A 27 -6.96 33.66 8.95
CA VAL A 27 -5.90 33.93 7.97
C VAL A 27 -6.03 35.33 7.41
N GLU A 28 -7.21 35.74 6.95
CA GLU A 28 -7.44 37.08 6.40
C GLU A 28 -7.28 38.15 7.49
N TRP A 29 -7.70 37.87 8.73
CA TRP A 29 -7.49 38.74 9.89
C TRP A 29 -6.00 38.94 10.23
N ILE A 30 -5.18 37.90 10.11
CA ILE A 30 -3.71 37.97 10.27
C ILE A 30 -3.11 38.77 9.12
N VAL A 31 -3.46 38.46 7.87
CA VAL A 31 -2.90 39.11 6.68
C VAL A 31 -3.24 40.60 6.66
N ALA A 32 -4.45 40.99 7.05
CA ALA A 32 -4.89 42.38 7.11
C ALA A 32 -4.14 43.23 8.15
N ARG A 33 -3.53 42.62 9.17
CA ARG A 33 -2.70 43.32 10.18
C ARG A 33 -1.24 43.49 9.76
N LEU A 34 -0.81 42.77 8.74
CA LEU A 34 0.57 42.81 8.27
C LEU A 34 0.77 43.89 7.21
N PRO A 35 1.97 44.50 7.12
CA PRO A 35 2.30 45.40 6.01
C PRO A 35 2.08 44.73 4.65
N PRO A 36 1.62 45.43 3.60
CA PRO A 36 1.21 44.83 2.32
C PRO A 36 2.29 43.95 1.67
N ARG A 37 3.56 44.32 1.82
CA ARG A 37 4.72 43.57 1.32
C ARG A 37 4.94 42.23 2.02
N ILE A 38 4.59 42.13 3.31
CA ILE A 38 4.76 40.92 4.13
C ILE A 38 3.51 40.05 4.01
N GLY A 39 2.31 40.65 4.05
CA GLY A 39 1.04 39.93 3.90
C GLY A 39 0.98 39.13 2.60
N THR A 40 1.40 39.71 1.47
CA THR A 40 1.46 39.01 0.17
C THR A 40 2.42 37.81 0.16
N ARG A 41 3.54 37.87 0.89
CA ARG A 41 4.51 36.76 0.97
C ARG A 41 4.08 35.67 1.94
N VAL A 42 3.42 36.02 3.04
CA VAL A 42 3.04 35.07 4.11
C VAL A 42 1.72 34.37 3.80
N ARG A 43 0.82 34.99 3.02
CA ARG A 43 -0.50 34.45 2.69
C ARG A 43 -0.45 33.00 2.15
N PRO A 44 0.38 32.64 1.16
CA PRO A 44 0.44 31.25 0.68
C PRO A 44 0.82 30.26 1.79
N TRP A 45 1.79 30.61 2.64
CA TRP A 45 2.23 29.75 3.76
C TRP A 45 1.15 29.55 4.81
N LEU A 46 0.34 30.58 5.09
CA LEU A 46 -0.80 30.43 5.97
C LEU A 46 -1.77 29.42 5.40
N TRP A 47 -2.18 29.55 4.13
CA TRP A 47 -3.11 28.64 3.42
C TRP A 47 -2.65 27.19 3.36
N VAL A 48 -1.36 26.94 3.14
CA VAL A 48 -0.79 25.58 3.15
C VAL A 48 -0.53 25.10 4.59
N GLY A 49 -0.57 26.00 5.58
CA GLY A 49 -0.30 25.74 6.99
C GLY A 49 -0.99 24.50 7.58
N PRO A 50 -2.31 24.29 7.40
CA PRO A 50 -2.99 23.09 7.89
C PRO A 50 -2.47 21.80 7.26
N ALA A 51 -2.20 21.81 5.94
CA ALA A 51 -1.63 20.67 5.25
C ALA A 51 -0.19 20.39 5.73
N LEU A 52 0.63 21.43 5.90
CA LEU A 52 1.97 21.31 6.47
C LEU A 52 1.95 20.80 7.91
N PHE A 53 1.01 21.26 8.72
CA PHE A 53 0.84 20.79 10.09
C PHE A 53 0.55 19.28 10.11
N LEU A 54 -0.42 18.82 9.32
CA LEU A 54 -0.73 17.39 9.21
C LEU A 54 0.46 16.59 8.68
N LEU A 55 1.14 17.09 7.65
CA LEU A 55 2.32 16.45 7.08
C LEU A 55 3.45 16.35 8.11
N ILE A 56 3.71 17.41 8.87
CA ILE A 56 4.75 17.40 9.90
C ILE A 56 4.39 16.43 11.02
N PHE A 57 3.16 16.48 11.52
CA PHE A 57 2.74 15.70 12.68
C PHE A 57 2.57 14.21 12.36
N TYR A 58 1.97 13.87 11.21
CA TYR A 58 1.64 12.49 10.85
C TYR A 58 2.71 11.78 10.01
N LEU A 59 3.62 12.51 9.37
CA LEU A 59 4.66 11.91 8.53
C LEU A 59 6.06 12.27 9.03
N ILE A 60 6.42 13.56 9.06
CA ILE A 60 7.81 13.96 9.34
C ILE A 60 8.21 13.58 10.77
N TYR A 61 7.40 13.92 11.77
CA TYR A 61 7.67 13.61 13.16
C TYR A 61 7.86 12.11 13.40
N PRO A 62 6.94 11.20 13.00
CA PRO A 62 7.15 9.78 13.18
C PRO A 62 8.33 9.25 12.36
N THR A 63 8.61 9.76 11.16
CA THR A 63 9.80 9.36 10.40
C THR A 63 11.11 9.71 11.12
N ILE A 64 11.22 10.94 11.64
CA ILE A 64 12.40 11.35 12.42
C ILE A 64 12.49 10.50 13.69
N ASN A 65 11.38 10.25 14.37
CA ASN A 65 11.35 9.41 15.56
C ASN A 65 11.78 7.97 15.26
N THR A 66 11.32 7.37 14.15
CA THR A 66 11.78 6.05 13.71
C THR A 66 13.28 6.04 13.39
N GLY A 67 13.80 7.10 12.77
CA GLY A 67 15.24 7.27 12.52
C GLY A 67 16.07 7.48 13.79
N TYR A 68 15.49 8.05 14.85
CA TYR A 68 16.12 8.12 16.16
C TYR A 68 16.08 6.76 16.87
N LEU A 69 14.92 6.10 16.88
CA LEU A 69 14.72 4.79 17.49
C LEU A 69 15.53 3.68 16.83
N SER A 70 15.89 3.80 15.54
CA SER A 70 16.74 2.82 14.85
C SER A 70 18.18 2.77 15.40
N LEU A 71 18.60 3.76 16.20
CA LEU A 71 19.88 3.75 16.92
C LEU A 71 19.81 3.03 18.27
N PHE A 72 18.64 2.51 18.63
CA PHE A 72 18.40 1.77 19.87
C PHE A 72 18.14 0.28 19.61
N ASN A 73 18.24 -0.53 20.65
CA ASN A 73 17.90 -1.95 20.59
C ASN A 73 16.41 -2.19 20.24
N SER A 74 16.01 -3.45 20.02
CA SER A 74 14.64 -3.83 19.62
C SER A 74 13.54 -3.38 20.58
N THR A 75 13.87 -3.12 21.86
CA THR A 75 12.94 -2.61 22.87
C THR A 75 13.03 -1.09 23.04
N SER A 76 13.87 -0.40 22.27
CA SER A 76 14.13 1.04 22.37
C SER A 76 14.59 1.52 23.75
N THR A 77 15.26 0.64 24.51
CA THR A 77 15.70 0.92 25.89
C THR A 77 17.18 1.22 26.01
N GLN A 78 18.01 0.71 25.08
CA GLN A 78 19.46 0.91 25.09
C GLN A 78 19.93 1.44 23.75
N PHE A 79 20.80 2.45 23.78
CA PHE A 79 21.44 2.99 22.58
C PHE A 79 22.52 2.02 22.08
N VAL A 80 22.38 1.54 20.86
CA VAL A 80 23.29 0.58 20.19
C VAL A 80 24.02 1.21 19.00
N GLY A 81 23.90 2.52 18.81
CA GLY A 81 24.58 3.24 17.72
C GLY A 81 24.17 2.71 16.34
N LEU A 82 25.16 2.25 15.56
CA LEU A 82 24.94 1.79 14.18
C LEU A 82 24.85 0.26 14.04
N ASP A 83 24.80 -0.50 15.14
CA ASP A 83 24.80 -1.97 15.11
C ASP A 83 23.65 -2.54 14.29
N ASN A 84 22.46 -1.93 14.37
CA ASN A 84 21.30 -2.32 13.54
C ASN A 84 21.56 -2.15 12.04
N TYR A 85 22.32 -1.13 11.64
CA TYR A 85 22.66 -0.89 10.24
C TYR A 85 23.72 -1.87 9.75
N ILE A 86 24.70 -2.22 10.58
CA ILE A 86 25.69 -3.27 10.26
C ILE A 86 24.98 -4.62 10.10
N ALA A 87 24.01 -4.93 10.98
CA ALA A 87 23.23 -6.16 10.92
C ALA A 87 22.51 -6.35 9.58
N VAL A 88 22.06 -5.27 8.93
CA VAL A 88 21.43 -5.33 7.59
C VAL A 88 22.37 -5.94 6.54
N PHE A 89 23.68 -5.69 6.66
CA PHE A 89 24.69 -6.17 5.71
C PHE A 89 25.34 -7.49 6.11
N THR A 90 25.20 -7.93 7.36
CA THR A 90 25.82 -9.17 7.87
C THR A 90 24.83 -10.31 8.05
N ASN A 91 23.53 -10.02 8.20
CA ASN A 91 22.51 -11.04 8.42
C ASN A 91 21.97 -11.61 7.10
N SER A 92 22.12 -12.92 6.90
CA SER A 92 21.64 -13.66 5.72
C SER A 92 20.12 -13.62 5.54
N ASP A 93 19.36 -13.52 6.63
CA ASP A 93 17.90 -13.50 6.58
C ASP A 93 17.40 -12.15 6.07
N ILE A 94 18.03 -11.06 6.51
CA ILE A 94 17.75 -9.71 5.99
C ILE A 94 18.09 -9.65 4.50
N PHE A 95 19.23 -10.21 4.08
CA PHE A 95 19.58 -10.26 2.67
C PHE A 95 18.58 -11.08 1.84
N THR A 96 18.07 -12.19 2.38
CA THR A 96 17.00 -12.98 1.75
C THR A 96 15.72 -12.18 1.61
N ALA A 97 15.31 -11.46 2.66
CA ALA A 97 14.13 -10.59 2.64
C ALA A 97 14.29 -9.44 1.63
N LEU A 98 15.46 -8.80 1.57
CA LEU A 98 15.77 -7.74 0.60
C LEU A 98 15.74 -8.26 -0.83
N ARG A 99 16.36 -9.42 -1.09
CA ARG A 99 16.32 -10.08 -2.40
C ARG A 99 14.89 -10.38 -2.82
N ASN A 100 14.07 -10.94 -1.92
CA ASN A 100 12.67 -11.25 -2.23
C ASN A 100 11.88 -9.97 -2.54
N ASN A 101 12.04 -8.91 -1.75
CA ASN A 101 11.41 -7.61 -2.02
C ASN A 101 11.85 -7.02 -3.37
N LEU A 102 13.12 -7.15 -3.73
CA LEU A 102 13.62 -6.69 -5.02
C LEU A 102 13.03 -7.49 -6.18
N LEU A 103 12.91 -8.82 -6.02
CA LEU A 103 12.23 -9.67 -7.00
C LEU A 103 10.76 -9.26 -7.17
N TRP A 104 10.05 -9.00 -6.06
CA TRP A 104 8.70 -8.47 -6.11
C TRP A 104 8.66 -7.15 -6.87
N LEU A 105 9.48 -6.17 -6.49
CA LEU A 105 9.51 -4.86 -7.14
C LEU A 105 9.73 -4.98 -8.65
N VAL A 106 10.69 -5.78 -9.09
CA VAL A 106 11.04 -5.92 -10.52
C VAL A 106 9.98 -6.71 -11.28
N PHE A 107 9.64 -7.91 -10.82
CA PHE A 107 8.76 -8.81 -11.56
C PHE A 107 7.30 -8.39 -11.48
N LEU A 108 6.78 -8.08 -10.30
CA LEU A 108 5.39 -7.61 -10.14
C LEU A 108 5.18 -6.37 -11.00
N THR A 109 5.94 -5.29 -10.74
CA THR A 109 5.77 -4.02 -11.46
C THR A 109 6.04 -4.19 -12.94
N GLY A 110 7.08 -4.94 -13.32
CA GLY A 110 7.43 -5.20 -14.71
C GLY A 110 6.30 -5.88 -15.47
N PHE A 111 5.75 -6.98 -14.93
CA PHE A 111 4.66 -7.70 -15.57
C PHE A 111 3.35 -6.91 -15.56
N THR A 112 2.94 -6.30 -14.44
CA THR A 112 1.71 -5.52 -14.35
C THR A 112 1.71 -4.34 -15.34
N VAL A 113 2.81 -3.58 -15.40
CA VAL A 113 2.93 -2.46 -16.36
C VAL A 113 2.97 -2.97 -17.80
N THR A 114 3.72 -4.05 -18.07
CA THR A 114 3.82 -4.60 -19.42
C THR A 114 2.48 -5.14 -19.91
N PHE A 115 1.81 -5.99 -19.14
CA PHE A 115 0.50 -6.54 -19.53
C PHE A 115 -0.58 -5.46 -19.58
N GLY A 116 -0.60 -4.53 -18.62
CA GLY A 116 -1.52 -3.39 -18.63
C GLY A 116 -1.37 -2.53 -19.88
N LEU A 117 -0.13 -2.22 -20.28
CA LEU A 117 0.16 -1.46 -21.49
C LEU A 117 -0.17 -2.26 -22.75
N LEU A 118 0.21 -3.55 -22.82
CA LEU A 118 -0.08 -4.42 -23.96
C LEU A 118 -1.58 -4.51 -24.22
N ILE A 119 -2.38 -4.74 -23.18
CA ILE A 119 -3.84 -4.74 -23.25
C ILE A 119 -4.36 -3.38 -23.71
N ALA A 120 -3.88 -2.29 -23.09
CA ALA A 120 -4.33 -0.95 -23.43
C ALA A 120 -4.10 -0.60 -24.91
N VAL A 121 -2.94 -0.98 -25.46
CA VAL A 121 -2.59 -0.77 -26.87
C VAL A 121 -3.36 -1.71 -27.80
N LEU A 122 -3.56 -2.97 -27.43
CA LEU A 122 -4.26 -3.95 -28.27
C LEU A 122 -5.75 -3.61 -28.45
N PHE A 123 -6.37 -3.06 -27.40
CA PHE A 123 -7.78 -2.66 -27.45
C PHE A 123 -7.98 -1.21 -27.93
N ASP A 124 -6.91 -0.44 -28.07
CA ASP A 124 -6.94 0.89 -28.69
C ASP A 124 -7.46 0.71 -30.13
N ARG A 125 -8.63 1.30 -30.44
CA ARG A 125 -9.35 1.21 -31.74
C ARG A 125 -10.31 0.04 -31.94
N VAL A 126 -10.55 -0.79 -30.93
CA VAL A 126 -11.60 -1.83 -31.04
C VAL A 126 -12.97 -1.21 -30.74
N ARG A 127 -14.02 -1.56 -31.52
CA ARG A 127 -15.37 -1.00 -31.32
C ARG A 127 -15.94 -1.23 -29.92
N TYR A 128 -15.49 -2.29 -29.23
CA TYR A 128 -15.86 -2.65 -27.86
C TYR A 128 -14.74 -2.37 -26.84
N GLU A 129 -13.84 -1.44 -27.14
CA GLU A 129 -12.72 -1.02 -26.27
C GLU A 129 -13.16 -0.78 -24.82
N ALA A 130 -14.26 -0.07 -24.61
CA ALA A 130 -14.78 0.23 -23.28
C ALA A 130 -15.14 -1.04 -22.49
N ALA A 131 -15.76 -2.03 -23.14
CA ALA A 131 -16.10 -3.30 -22.50
C ALA A 131 -14.86 -4.15 -22.22
N ALA A 132 -13.91 -4.20 -23.15
CA ALA A 132 -12.65 -4.93 -22.98
C ALA A 132 -11.81 -4.36 -21.82
N LYS A 133 -11.66 -3.04 -21.76
CA LYS A 133 -10.98 -2.36 -20.64
C LYS A 133 -11.73 -2.60 -19.33
N ALA A 134 -13.06 -2.54 -19.32
CA ALA A 134 -13.85 -2.81 -18.12
C ALA A 134 -13.58 -4.20 -17.55
N VAL A 135 -13.60 -5.26 -18.38
CA VAL A 135 -13.32 -6.63 -17.92
C VAL A 135 -11.95 -6.77 -17.26
N VAL A 136 -10.93 -6.13 -17.84
CA VAL A 136 -9.56 -6.16 -17.29
C VAL A 136 -9.46 -5.36 -15.99
N PHE A 137 -10.26 -4.33 -15.82
CA PHE A 137 -10.25 -3.45 -14.64
C PHE A 137 -11.21 -3.88 -13.51
N ILE A 138 -12.19 -4.74 -13.78
CA ILE A 138 -13.13 -5.27 -12.76
C ILE A 138 -12.40 -5.85 -11.53
N PRO A 139 -11.31 -6.64 -11.67
CA PRO A 139 -10.60 -7.19 -10.52
C PRO A 139 -10.06 -6.14 -9.55
N MET A 140 -9.80 -4.90 -9.99
CA MET A 140 -9.32 -3.83 -9.09
C MET A 140 -10.35 -3.45 -8.02
N ALA A 141 -11.62 -3.80 -8.20
CA ALA A 141 -12.65 -3.60 -7.17
C ALA A 141 -12.59 -4.66 -6.06
N ILE A 142 -11.87 -5.76 -6.25
CA ILE A 142 -11.72 -6.83 -5.26
C ILE A 142 -10.75 -6.34 -4.17
N SER A 143 -11.13 -6.52 -2.89
CA SER A 143 -10.25 -6.16 -1.78
C SER A 143 -9.03 -7.08 -1.71
N PHE A 144 -7.88 -6.57 -1.27
CA PHE A 144 -6.68 -7.38 -1.08
C PHE A 144 -6.89 -8.56 -0.11
N VAL A 145 -7.76 -8.39 0.89
CA VAL A 145 -8.12 -9.48 1.81
C VAL A 145 -8.89 -10.58 1.07
N ALA A 146 -9.89 -10.22 0.27
CA ALA A 146 -10.65 -11.19 -0.51
C ALA A 146 -9.76 -11.89 -1.56
N ALA A 147 -8.93 -11.12 -2.27
CA ALA A 147 -7.95 -11.67 -3.21
C ALA A 147 -7.01 -12.67 -2.52
N GLY A 148 -6.51 -12.35 -1.32
CA GLY A 148 -5.69 -13.27 -0.53
C GLY A 148 -6.41 -14.57 -0.17
N VAL A 149 -7.71 -14.52 0.14
CA VAL A 149 -8.51 -15.74 0.40
C VAL A 149 -8.69 -16.56 -0.89
N ILE A 150 -9.01 -15.91 -2.01
CA ILE A 150 -9.17 -16.59 -3.31
C ILE A 150 -7.88 -17.34 -3.67
N TRP A 151 -6.74 -16.67 -3.62
CA TRP A 151 -5.46 -17.27 -3.98
C TRP A 151 -4.99 -18.32 -2.97
N LYS A 152 -5.28 -18.14 -1.67
CA LYS A 152 -5.04 -19.20 -0.67
C LYS A 152 -5.82 -20.47 -1.01
N LEU A 153 -7.06 -20.36 -1.46
CA LEU A 153 -7.85 -21.51 -1.90
C LEU A 153 -7.30 -22.09 -3.21
N MET A 154 -6.86 -21.26 -4.15
CA MET A 154 -6.25 -21.73 -5.41
C MET A 154 -4.95 -22.52 -5.20
N TYR A 155 -4.13 -22.10 -4.23
CA TYR A 155 -2.87 -22.73 -3.85
C TYR A 155 -3.00 -23.78 -2.73
N ASP A 156 -4.22 -24.17 -2.35
CA ASP A 156 -4.43 -25.13 -1.27
C ASP A 156 -3.85 -26.51 -1.65
N TYR A 157 -2.84 -26.93 -0.90
CA TYR A 157 -2.09 -28.15 -1.19
C TYR A 157 -2.69 -29.34 -0.46
N GLN A 158 -2.98 -30.41 -1.21
CA GLN A 158 -3.36 -31.71 -0.66
C GLN A 158 -2.38 -32.81 -1.12
N PRO A 159 -1.93 -33.70 -0.22
CA PRO A 159 -1.15 -34.86 -0.61
C PRO A 159 -1.89 -35.70 -1.66
N ARG A 160 -1.17 -36.36 -2.58
CA ARG A 160 -1.74 -37.15 -3.69
C ARG A 160 -2.86 -38.13 -3.32
N ILE A 161 -2.83 -38.65 -2.10
CA ILE A 161 -3.77 -39.66 -1.60
C ILE A 161 -5.15 -39.03 -1.34
N ARG A 162 -5.23 -37.70 -1.18
CA ARG A 162 -6.45 -36.96 -0.93
C ARG A 162 -6.94 -36.25 -2.21
N PRO A 163 -8.26 -36.05 -2.35
CA PRO A 163 -8.80 -35.21 -3.41
C PRO A 163 -8.18 -33.82 -3.35
N GLN A 164 -7.77 -33.29 -4.51
CA GLN A 164 -7.19 -31.96 -4.60
C GLN A 164 -8.28 -30.90 -4.43
N THR A 165 -8.07 -29.99 -3.49
CA THR A 165 -8.97 -28.87 -3.19
C THR A 165 -8.52 -27.57 -3.84
N GLY A 166 -7.21 -27.39 -4.02
CA GLY A 166 -6.65 -26.27 -4.75
C GLY A 166 -6.88 -26.38 -6.25
N THR A 167 -7.42 -25.33 -6.87
CA THR A 167 -7.72 -25.31 -8.31
C THR A 167 -6.47 -25.56 -9.15
N LEU A 168 -5.32 -25.01 -8.78
CA LEU A 168 -4.09 -25.17 -9.56
C LEU A 168 -3.52 -26.60 -9.45
N ASP A 169 -3.52 -27.18 -8.26
CA ASP A 169 -3.12 -28.58 -8.08
C ASP A 169 -4.09 -29.55 -8.76
N ALA A 170 -5.40 -29.25 -8.76
CA ALA A 170 -6.38 -30.02 -9.52
C ALA A 170 -6.06 -30.00 -11.03
N ILE A 171 -5.66 -28.84 -11.59
CA ILE A 171 -5.23 -28.75 -13.00
C ILE A 171 -3.94 -29.54 -13.24
N VAL A 172 -2.92 -29.36 -12.39
CA VAL A 172 -1.63 -30.06 -12.55
C VAL A 172 -1.80 -31.57 -12.49
N THR A 173 -2.59 -32.07 -11.54
CA THR A 173 -2.86 -33.51 -11.40
C THR A 173 -3.74 -34.06 -12.51
N ALA A 174 -4.70 -33.29 -13.02
CA ALA A 174 -5.50 -33.67 -14.19
C ALA A 174 -4.64 -33.85 -15.46
N LEU A 175 -3.55 -33.09 -15.57
CA LEU A 175 -2.55 -33.21 -16.64
C LEU A 175 -1.50 -34.31 -16.37
N GLY A 176 -1.63 -35.09 -15.29
CA GLY A 176 -0.73 -36.19 -14.94
C GLY A 176 0.46 -35.80 -14.03
N GLY A 177 0.54 -34.53 -13.59
CA GLY A 177 1.60 -34.03 -12.72
C GLY A 177 1.48 -34.47 -11.25
N LEU A 178 2.49 -34.12 -10.44
CA LEU A 178 2.45 -34.22 -8.96
C LEU A 178 1.83 -32.94 -8.37
N PRO A 179 1.02 -33.02 -7.30
CA PRO A 179 0.59 -31.85 -6.54
C PRO A 179 1.81 -31.04 -6.10
N VAL A 180 1.74 -29.72 -6.25
CA VAL A 180 2.86 -28.82 -5.98
C VAL A 180 2.53 -28.03 -4.71
N PRO A 181 3.37 -28.07 -3.67
CA PRO A 181 3.11 -27.34 -2.45
C PRO A 181 3.49 -25.85 -2.61
N TRP A 182 2.73 -25.11 -3.42
CA TRP A 182 3.03 -23.76 -3.94
C TRP A 182 3.51 -22.76 -2.89
N LEU A 183 2.90 -22.74 -1.71
CA LEU A 183 3.23 -21.78 -0.64
C LEU A 183 4.21 -22.33 0.41
N ILE A 184 4.47 -23.65 0.40
CA ILE A 184 5.31 -24.31 1.40
C ILE A 184 6.73 -24.48 0.86
N ASP A 185 6.86 -24.87 -0.40
CA ASP A 185 8.16 -25.05 -1.01
C ASP A 185 8.84 -23.71 -1.31
N ARG A 186 10.12 -23.59 -0.91
CA ARG A 186 10.89 -22.35 -0.98
C ARG A 186 11.07 -21.86 -2.43
N THR A 187 11.10 -22.78 -3.40
CA THR A 187 11.35 -22.42 -4.79
C THR A 187 10.11 -21.88 -5.49
N THR A 188 8.93 -22.37 -5.11
CA THR A 188 7.64 -22.02 -5.71
C THR A 188 6.90 -20.89 -4.98
N ASN A 189 7.15 -20.73 -3.68
CA ASN A 189 6.46 -19.75 -2.85
C ASN A 189 6.64 -18.29 -3.33
N ASN A 190 7.87 -17.82 -3.48
CA ASN A 190 8.08 -16.42 -3.87
C ASN A 190 7.51 -16.09 -5.26
N PRO A 191 7.72 -16.91 -6.32
CA PRO A 191 7.05 -16.71 -7.60
C PRO A 191 5.51 -16.77 -7.53
N ALA A 192 4.95 -17.72 -6.76
CA ALA A 192 3.51 -17.84 -6.59
C ALA A 192 2.91 -16.57 -5.96
N LEU A 193 3.54 -16.03 -4.92
CA LEU A 193 3.07 -14.80 -4.29
C LEU A 193 3.22 -13.56 -5.19
N ILE A 194 4.26 -13.49 -6.02
CA ILE A 194 4.39 -12.41 -7.02
C ILE A 194 3.23 -12.47 -8.02
N TRP A 195 2.88 -13.68 -8.47
CA TRP A 195 1.81 -13.89 -9.44
C TRP A 195 0.43 -13.46 -8.93
N VAL A 196 0.17 -13.57 -7.62
CA VAL A 196 -1.08 -13.09 -7.01
C VAL A 196 -1.37 -11.61 -7.29
N GLY A 197 -0.33 -10.79 -7.42
CA GLY A 197 -0.47 -9.36 -7.64
C GLY A 197 -0.34 -8.89 -9.09
N ILE A 198 -0.09 -9.80 -10.04
CA ILE A 198 -0.08 -9.52 -11.48
C ILE A 198 -1.49 -9.68 -12.03
#